data_AF-A0A945MV69-F1
#
_entry.id   AF-A0A945MV69-F1
#
_cell.length_a   1.000
_cell.length_b   1.000
_cell.length_c   1.000
_cell.angle_alpha   90.00
_cell.angle_beta   90.00
_cell.angle_gamma   90.00
#
_symmetry.space_group_name_H-M   'P 1'
#
loop_
_entity.id
_entity.type
_entity.pdbx_description
1 polymer ?
#
loop_
_entity_poly.entity_id
_entity_poly.type
_entity_poly.pdbx_seq_one_letter_code
_entity_poly.pdbx_strand_id
1 'polypeptide(L)'
;MKSIALIFALFWGPGAVAAAGGADELAHINAALKAWIQAIEADSPYLLVDRGAANLRLMHGKAVMRDVGLIADSLGGRPPIRHVMQDRLRRYRPSDPWVSLAPSAFDWEQNLVVDAPPTGALLFSDGLLLYADAIWHRVDALALQLQADDLRALYNACEPGISLVVLPVGWQEGLAP
;
A
#
# COMPACT_ATOMS: atom_id res chain seq x y z
N MET A 1 46.58 -25.44 -39.85
CA MET A 1 46.83 -26.05 -38.52
C MET A 1 46.18 -25.15 -37.49
N LYS A 2 45.03 -25.56 -36.96
CA LYS A 2 44.81 -26.09 -35.59
C LYS A 2 44.38 -24.99 -34.60
N SER A 3 43.13 -25.17 -34.17
CA SER A 3 42.33 -24.57 -33.09
C SER A 3 43.00 -24.48 -31.71
N ILE A 4 42.39 -23.70 -30.80
CA ILE A 4 42.12 -23.89 -29.34
C ILE A 4 41.89 -22.47 -28.74
N ALA A 5 40.68 -22.00 -28.39
CA ALA A 5 39.73 -22.34 -27.30
C ALA A 5 40.13 -21.86 -25.88
N LEU A 6 39.33 -20.96 -25.28
CA LEU A 6 39.07 -20.70 -23.83
C LEU A 6 38.35 -19.32 -23.74
N ILE A 7 37.03 -19.15 -23.52
CA ILE A 7 36.12 -19.52 -22.40
C ILE A 7 36.67 -19.09 -21.03
N PHE A 8 36.05 -18.07 -20.41
CA PHE A 8 35.60 -17.99 -19.00
C PHE A 8 34.81 -16.66 -18.86
N ALA A 9 33.47 -16.70 -18.88
CA ALA A 9 32.59 -16.76 -17.72
C ALA A 9 32.28 -15.37 -17.12
N LEU A 10 31.17 -14.79 -17.57
CA LEU A 10 30.37 -13.78 -16.84
C LEU A 10 28.90 -13.94 -17.29
N PHE A 11 28.40 -15.18 -17.17
CA PHE A 11 26.97 -15.46 -17.14
C PHE A 11 26.56 -15.43 -15.66
N TRP A 12 26.25 -14.26 -15.14
CA TRP A 12 25.41 -14.19 -13.93
C TRP A 12 23.97 -14.35 -14.41
N GLY A 13 23.44 -15.56 -14.17
CA GLY A 13 22.18 -16.02 -14.72
C GLY A 13 20.97 -15.21 -14.23
N PRO A 14 19.86 -15.26 -14.99
CA PRO A 14 18.58 -14.96 -14.39
C PRO A 14 18.34 -16.04 -13.33
N GLY A 15 18.11 -15.62 -12.09
CA GLY A 15 17.65 -16.50 -11.03
C GLY A 15 16.50 -17.35 -11.57
N ALA A 16 16.67 -18.66 -11.48
CA ALA A 16 15.60 -19.60 -11.72
C ALA A 16 14.48 -19.30 -10.72
N VAL A 17 13.49 -18.52 -11.14
CA VAL A 17 12.18 -18.52 -10.52
C VAL A 17 11.66 -19.94 -10.69
N ALA A 18 11.47 -20.62 -9.58
CA ALA A 18 10.98 -21.99 -9.55
C ALA A 18 9.68 -22.09 -10.38
N ALA A 19 9.78 -22.74 -11.53
CA ALA A 19 8.72 -22.88 -12.52
C ALA A 19 7.67 -23.90 -12.08
N ALA A 20 6.97 -23.60 -10.98
CA ALA A 20 5.80 -24.35 -10.51
C ALA A 20 4.53 -23.47 -10.38
N GLY A 21 4.61 -22.16 -10.63
CA GLY A 21 3.49 -21.20 -10.52
C GLY A 21 3.19 -20.35 -11.77
N GLY A 22 3.88 -20.60 -12.89
CA GLY A 22 4.10 -19.59 -13.94
C GLY A 22 2.87 -18.95 -14.58
N ALA A 23 1.77 -19.68 -14.81
CA ALA A 23 0.59 -19.10 -15.46
C ALA A 23 -0.28 -18.27 -14.49
N ASP A 24 -0.53 -18.78 -13.30
CA ASP A 24 -1.36 -18.12 -12.28
C ASP A 24 -0.66 -16.92 -11.64
N GLU A 25 0.65 -17.04 -11.45
CA GLU A 25 1.50 -15.94 -11.00
C GLU A 25 1.55 -14.82 -12.03
N LEU A 26 1.77 -15.16 -13.30
CA LEU A 26 1.74 -14.18 -14.40
C LEU A 26 0.36 -13.53 -14.54
N ALA A 27 -0.72 -14.29 -14.39
CA ALA A 27 -2.08 -13.75 -14.41
C ALA A 27 -2.30 -12.74 -13.27
N HIS A 28 -1.78 -13.04 -12.07
CA HIS A 28 -1.85 -12.13 -10.92
C HIS A 28 -1.04 -10.84 -11.16
N ILE A 29 0.19 -10.96 -11.66
CA ILE A 29 1.05 -9.83 -12.04
C ILE A 29 0.33 -8.94 -13.07
N ASN A 30 -0.21 -9.54 -14.13
CA ASN A 30 -0.92 -8.80 -15.18
C ASN A 30 -2.16 -8.08 -14.64
N ALA A 31 -2.88 -8.70 -13.69
CA ALA A 31 -4.03 -8.07 -13.05
C ALA A 31 -3.60 -6.89 -12.16
N ALA A 32 -2.49 -7.01 -11.44
CA ALA A 32 -1.93 -5.92 -10.62
C ALA A 32 -1.55 -4.71 -11.48
N LEU A 33 -0.84 -4.94 -12.59
CA LEU A 33 -0.45 -3.88 -13.51
C LEU A 33 -1.65 -3.21 -14.17
N LYS A 34 -2.66 -3.99 -14.60
CA LYS A 34 -3.92 -3.43 -15.11
C LYS A 34 -4.62 -2.56 -14.07
N ALA A 35 -4.68 -3.00 -12.82
CA ALA A 35 -5.31 -2.24 -11.75
C ALA A 35 -4.59 -0.91 -11.48
N TRP A 36 -3.25 -0.89 -11.57
CA TRP A 36 -2.45 0.32 -11.44
C TRP A 36 -2.65 1.29 -12.62
N ILE A 37 -2.64 0.79 -13.86
CA ILE A 37 -2.92 1.62 -15.05
C ILE A 37 -4.29 2.27 -14.95
N GLN A 38 -5.31 1.49 -14.56
CA GLN A 38 -6.65 2.03 -14.34
C GLN A 38 -6.69 3.11 -13.25
N ALA A 39 -5.92 2.96 -12.17
CA ALA A 39 -5.83 3.97 -11.12
C ALA A 39 -5.14 5.26 -11.62
N ILE A 40 -4.12 5.14 -12.47
CA ILE A 40 -3.48 6.30 -13.12
C ILE A 40 -4.48 7.05 -14.01
N GLU A 41 -5.32 6.32 -14.76
CA GLU A 41 -6.29 6.89 -15.71
C GLU A 41 -7.54 7.49 -15.05
N ALA A 42 -7.88 7.08 -13.82
CA ALA A 42 -9.10 7.49 -13.13
C ALA A 42 -9.12 8.98 -12.69
N ASP A 43 -7.99 9.69 -12.81
CA ASP A 43 -7.83 11.10 -12.40
C ASP A 43 -8.26 11.39 -10.96
N SER A 44 -8.08 10.40 -10.08
CA SER A 44 -8.40 10.48 -8.66
C SER A 44 -7.19 10.06 -7.80
N PRO A 45 -7.03 10.59 -6.58
CA PRO A 45 -6.00 10.11 -5.67
C PRO A 45 -6.11 8.60 -5.39
N TYR A 46 -4.98 7.91 -5.26
CA TYR A 46 -4.92 6.50 -4.90
C TYR A 46 -3.64 6.17 -4.12
N LEU A 47 -3.66 5.08 -3.36
CA LEU A 47 -2.49 4.54 -2.67
C LEU A 47 -1.85 3.43 -3.49
N LEU A 48 -0.52 3.40 -3.51
CA LEU A 48 0.26 2.40 -4.23
C LEU A 48 1.27 1.76 -3.29
N VAL A 49 1.16 0.45 -3.09
CA VAL A 49 2.08 -0.32 -2.26
C VAL A 49 3.11 -1.00 -3.16
N ASP A 50 4.37 -0.66 -2.97
CA ASP A 50 5.51 -1.35 -3.55
C ASP A 50 6.16 -2.22 -2.48
N ARG A 51 5.89 -3.53 -2.57
CA ARG A 51 6.42 -4.52 -1.62
C ARG A 51 7.90 -4.82 -1.83
N GLY A 52 8.42 -4.60 -3.04
CA GLY A 52 9.84 -4.77 -3.34
C GLY A 52 10.69 -3.65 -2.73
N ALA A 53 10.18 -2.42 -2.79
CA ALA A 53 10.82 -1.26 -2.19
C ALA A 53 10.46 -1.03 -0.71
N ALA A 54 9.52 -1.82 -0.16
CA ALA A 54 8.94 -1.63 1.17
C ALA A 54 8.36 -0.23 1.39
N ASN A 55 7.67 0.32 0.38
CA ASN A 55 7.12 1.67 0.41
C ASN A 55 5.62 1.68 0.09
N LEU A 56 4.92 2.68 0.61
CA LEU A 56 3.57 3.04 0.23
C LEU A 56 3.56 4.50 -0.24
N ARG A 57 2.95 4.75 -1.40
CA ARG A 57 2.88 6.07 -2.01
C ARG A 57 1.44 6.54 -2.12
N LEU A 58 1.19 7.81 -1.79
CA LEU A 58 -0.03 8.51 -2.19
C LEU A 58 0.21 9.14 -3.56
N MET A 59 -0.63 8.80 -4.52
CA MET A 59 -0.51 9.14 -5.93
C MET A 59 -1.71 9.93 -6.42
N HIS A 60 -1.51 10.75 -7.45
CA HIS A 60 -2.58 11.30 -8.29
C HIS A 60 -2.12 11.23 -9.75
N GLY A 61 -2.80 10.42 -10.57
CA GLY A 61 -2.27 10.05 -11.88
C GLY A 61 -0.87 9.41 -11.72
N LYS A 62 0.15 9.98 -12.38
CA LYS A 62 1.56 9.55 -12.23
C LYS A 62 2.34 10.33 -11.16
N ALA A 63 1.78 11.37 -10.59
CA ALA A 63 2.47 12.21 -9.62
C ALA A 63 2.50 11.54 -8.24
N VAL A 64 3.68 11.49 -7.63
CA VAL A 64 3.85 11.08 -6.23
C VAL A 64 3.55 12.29 -5.35
N MET A 65 2.47 12.23 -4.58
CA MET A 65 2.12 13.27 -3.60
C MET A 65 2.84 13.05 -2.27
N ARG A 66 3.02 11.78 -1.88
CA ARG A 66 3.75 11.37 -0.68
C ARG A 66 4.35 9.99 -0.87
N ASP A 67 5.54 9.78 -0.33
CA ASP A 67 6.20 8.48 -0.21
C ASP A 67 6.44 8.18 1.26
N VAL A 68 6.06 6.99 1.72
CA VAL A 68 6.20 6.56 3.12
C VAL A 68 6.77 5.15 3.20
N GLY A 69 7.66 4.93 4.16
CA GLY A 69 8.27 3.63 4.40
C GLY A 69 7.35 2.70 5.17
N LEU A 70 7.27 1.44 4.73
CA LEU A 70 6.62 0.36 5.49
C LEU A 70 7.57 -0.13 6.58
N ILE A 71 7.10 -0.17 7.82
CA ILE A 71 7.80 -0.81 8.94
C ILE A 71 7.62 -2.33 8.87
N ALA A 72 6.40 -2.78 8.57
CA ALA A 72 6.05 -4.18 8.49
C ALA A 72 4.97 -4.41 7.43
N ASP A 73 5.03 -5.58 6.80
CA ASP A 73 4.10 -6.05 5.78
C ASP A 73 3.59 -7.44 6.16
N SER A 74 2.27 -7.57 6.32
CA SER A 74 1.57 -8.82 6.65
C SER A 74 0.52 -9.18 5.58
N LEU A 75 0.74 -8.79 4.33
CA LEU A 75 -0.17 -9.06 3.20
C LEU A 75 -0.11 -10.52 2.68
N GLY A 76 0.86 -11.32 3.13
CA GLY A 76 1.06 -12.69 2.68
C GLY A 76 1.66 -12.79 1.27
N GLY A 77 1.62 -13.98 0.66
CA GLY A 77 2.27 -14.24 -0.64
C GLY A 77 1.50 -13.71 -1.86
N ARG A 78 0.16 -13.74 -1.82
CA ARG A 78 -0.71 -13.36 -2.93
C ARG A 78 -1.88 -12.51 -2.42
N PRO A 79 -1.63 -11.25 -2.01
CA PRO A 79 -2.67 -10.39 -1.50
C PRO A 79 -3.70 -10.02 -2.58
N PRO A 80 -4.91 -9.57 -2.17
CA PRO A 80 -5.79 -8.87 -3.09
C PRO A 80 -5.05 -7.67 -3.73
N ILE A 81 -5.33 -7.43 -5.01
CA ILE A 81 -4.64 -6.41 -5.80
C ILE A 81 -5.13 -5.01 -5.47
N ARG A 82 -6.44 -4.89 -5.23
CA ARG A 82 -7.12 -3.63 -4.98
C ARG A 82 -7.89 -3.73 -3.69
N HIS A 83 -7.73 -2.72 -2.87
CA HIS A 83 -8.48 -2.49 -1.66
C HIS A 83 -9.16 -1.12 -1.75
N VAL A 84 -10.32 -0.96 -1.12
CA VAL A 84 -10.99 0.34 -1.05
C VAL A 84 -11.09 0.74 0.41
N MET A 85 -10.62 1.95 0.74
CA MET A 85 -10.72 2.47 2.09
C MET A 85 -12.19 2.66 2.44
N GLN A 86 -12.61 2.05 3.55
CA GLN A 86 -13.97 2.16 4.04
C GLN A 86 -14.09 3.22 5.13
N ASP A 87 -13.14 3.23 6.07
CA ASP A 87 -13.27 4.07 7.25
C ASP A 87 -11.92 4.39 7.90
N ARG A 88 -11.94 5.40 8.77
CA ARG A 88 -10.85 5.83 9.62
C ARG A 88 -11.13 5.41 11.06
N LEU A 89 -10.39 4.42 11.55
CA LEU A 89 -10.56 3.89 12.89
C LEU A 89 -9.83 4.75 13.94
N ARG A 90 -10.46 4.90 15.10
CA ARG A 90 -9.88 5.54 16.30
C ARG A 90 -10.10 4.62 17.49
N ARG A 91 -9.08 4.45 18.33
CA ARG A 91 -9.20 3.64 19.56
C ARG A 91 -10.10 4.32 20.61
N TYR A 92 -9.93 5.64 20.78
CA TYR A 92 -10.73 6.43 21.71
C TYR A 92 -11.48 7.51 20.91
N ARG A 93 -12.80 7.55 21.06
CA ARG A 93 -13.62 8.70 20.63
C ARG A 93 -13.85 9.60 21.85
N PRO A 94 -13.77 10.93 21.73
CA PRO A 94 -14.47 11.80 22.67
C PRO A 94 -15.96 11.38 22.68
N SER A 95 -16.56 11.34 23.87
CA SER A 95 -17.80 10.62 24.22
C SER A 95 -18.86 10.49 23.10
N ASP A 96 -19.23 9.23 22.85
CA ASP A 96 -20.28 8.70 21.95
C ASP A 96 -19.82 8.28 20.53
N PRO A 97 -19.50 6.99 20.29
CA PRO A 97 -19.11 6.39 19.01
C PRO A 97 -20.19 6.20 17.93
N TRP A 98 -21.44 6.55 18.21
CA TRP A 98 -22.53 6.33 17.25
C TRP A 98 -23.33 7.59 16.90
N VAL A 99 -23.05 8.72 17.56
CA VAL A 99 -23.69 9.99 17.22
C VAL A 99 -23.15 10.56 15.90
N SER A 100 -24.07 10.89 15.00
CA SER A 100 -23.83 11.75 13.84
C SER A 100 -23.62 13.18 14.34
N LEU A 101 -22.48 13.77 14.01
CA LEU A 101 -22.11 15.11 14.47
C LEU A 101 -22.94 16.18 13.75
N ALA A 102 -23.49 17.12 14.52
CA ALA A 102 -24.17 18.30 13.99
C ALA A 102 -23.13 19.40 13.68
N PRO A 103 -23.21 20.10 12.53
CA PRO A 103 -22.34 21.24 12.24
C PRO A 103 -22.49 22.33 13.31
N SER A 104 -21.38 22.88 13.83
CA SER A 104 -21.45 23.96 14.83
C SER A 104 -20.39 25.02 14.60
N ALA A 105 -20.57 26.20 15.20
CA ALA A 105 -19.61 27.31 15.11
C ALA A 105 -18.22 27.02 15.74
N PHE A 106 -18.03 25.86 16.38
CA PHE A 106 -16.77 25.43 17.01
C PHE A 106 -16.06 24.27 16.25
N ASP A 107 -16.18 24.22 14.92
CA ASP A 107 -15.54 23.21 14.06
C ASP A 107 -13.99 23.16 14.14
N TRP A 108 -13.34 24.12 14.80
CA TRP A 108 -11.89 24.05 15.04
C TRP A 108 -11.51 22.99 16.09
N GLU A 109 -12.37 22.72 17.08
CA GLU A 109 -12.23 21.54 17.96
C GLU A 109 -12.45 20.25 17.16
N GLN A 110 -13.28 20.30 16.11
CA GLN A 110 -13.44 19.18 15.19
C GLN A 110 -12.19 18.92 14.35
N ASN A 111 -11.44 19.93 13.91
CA ASN A 111 -10.18 19.71 13.21
C ASN A 111 -9.12 19.01 14.10
N LEU A 112 -9.10 19.30 15.41
CA LEU A 112 -8.31 18.54 16.40
C LEU A 112 -8.86 17.11 16.61
N VAL A 113 -10.16 16.91 16.43
CA VAL A 113 -10.86 15.61 16.44
C VAL A 113 -10.76 14.88 15.10
N VAL A 114 -10.32 15.52 14.01
CA VAL A 114 -10.11 14.91 12.68
C VAL A 114 -8.64 14.57 12.46
N ASP A 115 -7.72 15.26 13.13
CA ASP A 115 -6.30 14.92 13.14
C ASP A 115 -6.09 13.48 13.63
N ALA A 116 -5.21 12.75 12.95
CA ALA A 116 -5.02 11.34 13.25
C ALA A 116 -4.49 11.15 14.69
N PRO A 117 -5.22 10.39 15.54
CA PRO A 117 -4.68 10.03 16.84
C PRO A 117 -3.45 9.14 16.61
N PRO A 118 -2.45 9.15 17.51
CA PRO A 118 -1.29 8.24 17.42
C PRO A 118 -1.69 6.76 17.33
N THR A 119 -2.88 6.44 17.84
CA THR A 119 -3.50 5.11 17.90
C THR A 119 -4.59 4.93 16.82
N GLY A 120 -4.58 5.72 15.75
CA GLY A 120 -5.50 5.58 14.62
C GLY A 120 -5.15 4.41 13.70
N ALA A 121 -6.06 4.07 12.79
CA ALA A 121 -5.81 3.16 11.67
C ALA A 121 -6.74 3.48 10.49
N LEU A 122 -6.38 3.05 9.29
CA LEU A 122 -7.27 3.06 8.12
C LEU A 122 -7.75 1.64 7.83
N LEU A 123 -9.06 1.49 7.67
CA LEU A 123 -9.71 0.21 7.36
C LEU A 123 -10.08 0.15 5.88
N PHE A 124 -9.77 -0.97 5.24
CA PHE A 124 -10.10 -1.25 3.86
C PHE A 124 -11.07 -2.44 3.73
N SER A 125 -11.68 -2.56 2.54
CA SER A 125 -12.76 -3.50 2.22
C SER A 125 -12.50 -4.97 2.54
N ASP A 126 -11.25 -5.41 2.46
CA ASP A 126 -10.87 -6.81 2.67
C ASP A 126 -10.38 -7.08 4.11
N GLY A 127 -10.68 -6.16 5.03
CA GLY A 127 -10.17 -6.19 6.39
C GLY A 127 -8.70 -5.79 6.52
N LEU A 128 -8.10 -5.27 5.43
CA LEU A 128 -6.75 -4.71 5.47
C LEU A 128 -6.71 -3.48 6.39
N LEU A 129 -5.74 -3.46 7.29
CA LEU A 129 -5.46 -2.35 8.18
C LEU A 129 -4.14 -1.66 7.82
N LEU A 130 -4.17 -0.34 7.69
CA LEU A 130 -2.98 0.50 7.69
C LEU A 130 -2.88 1.21 9.04
N TYR A 131 -1.84 0.94 9.82
CA TYR A 131 -1.74 1.42 11.19
C TYR A 131 -0.29 1.77 11.56
N ALA A 132 -0.10 2.40 12.71
CA ALA A 132 1.22 2.71 13.26
C ALA A 132 1.45 2.01 14.60
N ASP A 133 0.46 2.07 15.48
CA ASP A 133 0.54 1.50 16.82
C ASP A 133 0.19 0.00 16.85
N ALA A 134 1.03 -0.79 17.51
CA ALA A 134 0.92 -2.24 17.64
C ALA A 134 -0.40 -2.73 18.29
N ILE A 135 -1.19 -1.85 18.89
CA ILE A 135 -2.54 -2.18 19.40
C ILE A 135 -3.48 -2.74 18.32
N TRP A 136 -3.23 -2.40 17.05
CA TRP A 136 -4.03 -2.86 15.90
C TRP A 136 -3.48 -4.14 15.31
N HIS A 137 -2.28 -4.57 15.73
CA HIS A 137 -1.69 -5.82 15.27
C HIS A 137 -2.55 -7.00 15.70
N ARG A 138 -2.85 -7.87 14.73
CA ARG A 138 -3.50 -9.15 14.94
C ARG A 138 -2.75 -10.22 14.16
N VAL A 139 -2.58 -11.38 14.78
CA VAL A 139 -1.98 -12.54 14.12
C VAL A 139 -2.85 -12.91 12.92
N ASP A 140 -2.21 -13.16 11.77
CA ASP A 140 -2.84 -13.53 10.50
C ASP A 140 -3.75 -12.46 9.85
N ALA A 141 -3.79 -11.24 10.38
CA ALA A 141 -4.53 -10.16 9.75
C ALA A 141 -3.73 -9.53 8.59
N LEU A 142 -4.44 -9.18 7.51
CA LEU A 142 -3.88 -8.36 6.43
C LEU A 142 -3.58 -6.97 6.99
N ALA A 143 -2.31 -6.62 7.07
CA ALA A 143 -1.93 -5.38 7.71
C ALA A 143 -0.62 -4.81 7.17
N LEU A 144 -0.54 -3.48 7.19
CA LEU A 144 0.63 -2.71 6.84
C LEU A 144 0.92 -1.74 7.98
N GLN A 145 2.16 -1.76 8.47
CA GLN A 145 2.59 -0.87 9.55
C GLN A 145 3.42 0.29 9.00
N LEU A 146 3.11 1.50 9.44
CA LEU A 146 3.80 2.74 9.11
C LEU A 146 4.37 3.42 10.36
N GLN A 147 5.24 4.41 10.14
CA GLN A 147 5.58 5.37 11.19
C GLN A 147 4.36 6.22 11.58
N ALA A 148 4.32 6.69 12.83
CA ALA A 148 3.17 7.42 13.35
C ALA A 148 2.89 8.72 12.59
N ASP A 149 3.92 9.48 12.23
CA ASP A 149 3.77 10.74 11.49
C ASP A 149 3.32 10.50 10.03
N ASP A 150 3.76 9.40 9.43
CA ASP A 150 3.34 9.00 8.08
C ASP A 150 1.89 8.53 8.06
N LEU A 151 1.48 7.73 9.05
CA LEU A 151 0.07 7.40 9.22
C LEU A 151 -0.76 8.66 9.43
N ARG A 152 -0.29 9.62 10.24
CA ARG A 152 -1.05 10.87 10.47
C ARG A 152 -1.27 11.63 9.18
N ALA A 153 -0.24 11.78 8.37
CA ALA A 153 -0.36 12.44 7.07
C ALA A 153 -1.35 11.72 6.14
N LEU A 154 -1.29 10.40 6.05
CA LEU A 154 -2.21 9.63 5.21
C LEU A 154 -3.64 9.64 5.74
N TYR A 155 -3.82 9.56 7.06
CA TYR A 155 -5.13 9.58 7.69
C TYR A 155 -5.89 10.87 7.40
N ASN A 156 -5.18 12.00 7.38
CA ASN A 156 -5.77 13.30 7.06
C ASN A 156 -6.00 13.47 5.55
N ALA A 157 -5.17 12.86 4.70
CA ALA A 157 -5.26 13.00 3.24
C ALA A 157 -6.20 12.00 2.57
N CYS A 158 -6.41 10.82 3.15
CA CYS A 158 -7.17 9.72 2.54
C CYS A 158 -8.63 9.77 2.97
N GLU A 159 -9.56 9.86 2.03
CA GLU A 159 -11.00 9.81 2.28
C GLU A 159 -11.56 8.41 2.01
N PRO A 160 -12.68 8.01 2.66
CA PRO A 160 -13.41 6.80 2.29
C PRO A 160 -13.68 6.76 0.78
N GLY A 161 -13.44 5.61 0.16
CA GLY A 161 -13.49 5.41 -1.29
C GLY A 161 -12.13 5.46 -1.97
N ILE A 162 -11.07 5.97 -1.34
CA ILE A 162 -9.72 5.93 -1.93
C ILE A 162 -9.29 4.48 -2.18
N SER A 163 -8.77 4.21 -3.38
CA SER A 163 -8.26 2.88 -3.72
C SER A 163 -6.82 2.71 -3.25
N LEU A 164 -6.47 1.51 -2.81
CA LEU A 164 -5.10 1.08 -2.58
C LEU A 164 -4.80 -0.07 -3.53
N VAL A 165 -3.73 0.07 -4.31
CA VAL A 165 -3.25 -0.92 -5.28
C VAL A 165 -1.94 -1.52 -4.80
N VAL A 166 -1.84 -2.84 -4.80
CA VAL A 166 -0.63 -3.58 -4.42
C VAL A 166 0.12 -4.01 -5.67
N LEU A 167 1.37 -3.59 -5.81
CA LEU A 167 2.26 -4.01 -6.90
C LEU A 167 2.79 -5.43 -6.67
N PRO A 168 3.08 -6.16 -7.75
CA PRO A 168 3.69 -7.47 -7.65
C PRO A 168 5.13 -7.36 -7.13
N VAL A 169 5.58 -8.41 -6.42
CA VAL A 169 6.95 -8.49 -5.91
C VAL A 169 7.94 -8.52 -7.08
N GLY A 170 9.04 -7.79 -6.97
CA GLY A 170 10.09 -7.73 -8.00
C GLY A 170 9.78 -6.80 -9.18
N TRP A 171 8.71 -6.01 -9.09
CA TRP A 171 8.46 -4.94 -10.05
C TRP A 171 9.55 -3.87 -9.98
N GLN A 172 10.02 -3.44 -11.15
CA GLN A 172 10.81 -2.21 -11.31
C GLN A 172 10.11 -1.35 -12.36
N GLU A 173 9.76 -0.13 -11.99
CA GLU A 173 9.39 0.88 -12.98
C GLU A 173 10.62 1.11 -13.85
N GLY A 174 10.45 0.95 -15.18
CA GLY A 174 11.52 0.68 -16.13
C GLY A 174 12.89 1.26 -15.78
N LEU A 175 13.89 0.39 -15.76
CA LEU A 175 15.26 0.77 -16.08
C LEU A 175 15.26 1.45 -17.45
N ALA A 176 15.01 2.76 -17.46
CA ALA A 176 15.50 3.60 -18.54
C ALA A 176 17.03 3.73 -18.31
N PRO A 177 17.83 3.66 -19.38
CA PRO A 177 19.29 3.50 -19.33
C PRO A 177 20.01 4.63 -18.58
#